data_AF-A0A1E7LIQ2-F1
#
_entry.id   AF-A0A1E7LIQ2-F1
#
_cell.length_a   1.000
_cell.length_b   1.000
_cell.length_c   1.000
_cell.angle_alpha   90.00
_cell.angle_beta   90.00
_cell.angle_gamma   90.00
#
_symmetry.space_group_name_H-M   'P 1'
#
loop_
_entity.id
_entity.type
_entity.pdbx_description
1 polymer ?
#
loop_
_entity_poly.entity_id
_entity_poly.type
_entity_poly.pdbx_seq_one_letter_code
_entity_poly.pdbx_strand_id
1 'polypeptide(L)'
;MSGLTLDLWRIGNVYESLDSRDADYEHFAPLFDKSGDLGLHSDLEECLVSGDQVVIIDRARIAPAWRGLGGVGRLLIGRLLRWVAGHAAIVATHPYPIDLSVGERDDDAREAREKAVVQGIWQSLGFAPFREDVWVMQPYLSTHGDAVERLEAALARHL
;
A
#
# COMPACT_ATOMS: atom_id res chain seq x y z
N MET A 1 -9.29 7.08 -0.21
CA MET A 1 -8.28 6.17 0.34
C MET A 1 -8.43 6.22 1.85
N SER A 2 -8.52 5.08 2.53
CA SER A 2 -8.47 4.96 3.99
C SER A 2 -7.18 4.27 4.39
N GLY A 3 -6.75 4.50 5.62
CA GLY A 3 -5.48 4.04 6.13
C GLY A 3 -5.13 4.72 7.44
N LEU A 4 -3.92 4.47 7.91
CA LEU A 4 -3.38 5.07 9.12
C LEU A 4 -1.89 5.36 8.94
N THR A 5 -1.38 6.27 9.77
CA THR A 5 0.04 6.54 9.90
C THR A 5 0.46 6.21 11.32
N LEU A 6 1.50 5.38 11.46
CA LEU A 6 2.13 5.04 12.72
C LEU A 6 3.43 5.84 12.81
N ASP A 7 3.63 6.53 13.91
CA ASP A 7 4.90 7.16 14.25
C ASP A 7 5.62 6.23 15.23
N LEU A 8 6.69 5.58 14.75
CA LEU A 8 7.38 4.54 15.50
C LEU A 8 8.09 5.06 16.76
N TRP A 9 8.33 6.37 16.89
CA TRP A 9 8.89 6.96 18.10
C TRP A 9 7.85 7.31 19.15
N ARG A 10 6.59 7.48 18.75
CA ARG A 10 5.50 7.89 19.65
C ARG A 10 4.68 6.72 20.16
N ILE A 11 4.69 5.62 19.43
CA ILE A 11 3.93 4.43 19.78
C ILE A 11 4.77 3.56 20.69
N GLY A 12 4.21 3.21 21.86
CA GLY A 12 4.87 2.33 22.82
C GLY A 12 4.87 0.87 22.39
N ASN A 13 3.73 0.38 21.88
CA ASN A 13 3.62 -0.94 21.29
C ASN A 13 2.74 -0.89 20.03
N VAL A 14 3.27 -1.41 18.92
CA VAL A 14 2.60 -1.37 17.62
C VAL A 14 1.36 -2.26 17.59
N TYR A 15 1.42 -3.45 18.18
CA TYR A 15 0.30 -4.38 18.17
C TYR A 15 -0.89 -3.84 18.95
N GLU A 16 -0.67 -3.26 20.15
CA GLU A 16 -1.73 -2.58 20.89
C GLU A 16 -2.35 -1.42 20.07
N SER A 17 -1.52 -0.72 19.29
CA SER A 17 -1.97 0.40 18.45
C SER A 17 -2.77 -0.03 17.23
N LEU A 18 -2.49 -1.22 16.67
CA LEU A 18 -3.27 -1.81 15.58
C LEU A 18 -4.59 -2.38 16.14
N ASP A 19 -4.53 -3.16 17.21
CA ASP A 19 -5.69 -3.81 17.85
C ASP A 19 -6.71 -2.78 18.35
N SER A 20 -6.25 -1.64 18.88
CA SER A 20 -7.15 -0.57 19.34
C SER A 20 -7.93 0.11 18.22
N ARG A 21 -7.48 -0.02 16.95
CA ARG A 21 -8.11 0.62 15.80
C ARG A 21 -9.08 -0.31 15.10
N ASP A 22 -8.61 -1.47 14.64
CA ASP A 22 -9.40 -2.45 13.91
C ASP A 22 -8.65 -3.78 13.82
N ALA A 23 -9.36 -4.90 13.96
CA ALA A 23 -8.82 -6.23 13.74
C ALA A 23 -8.35 -6.43 12.28
N ASP A 24 -8.92 -5.68 11.33
CA ASP A 24 -8.52 -5.69 9.92
C ASP A 24 -7.03 -5.28 9.72
N TYR A 25 -6.38 -4.66 10.72
CA TYR A 25 -4.96 -4.30 10.64
C TYR A 25 -3.98 -5.41 11.04
N GLU A 26 -4.45 -6.54 11.58
CA GLU A 26 -3.60 -7.68 11.96
C GLU A 26 -2.76 -8.19 10.78
N HIS A 27 -3.30 -8.11 9.56
CA HIS A 27 -2.59 -8.46 8.33
C HIS A 27 -1.29 -7.69 8.10
N PHE A 28 -1.08 -6.56 8.77
CA PHE A 28 0.15 -5.76 8.67
C PHE A 28 1.18 -6.08 9.76
N ALA A 29 0.87 -7.00 10.69
CA ALA A 29 1.81 -7.48 11.70
C ALA A 29 3.18 -7.92 11.14
N PRO A 30 3.29 -8.53 9.93
CA PRO A 30 4.58 -8.91 9.36
C PRO A 30 5.55 -7.75 9.11
N LEU A 31 5.09 -6.50 9.09
CA LEU A 31 5.95 -5.31 8.90
C LEU A 31 6.82 -5.00 10.11
N PHE A 32 6.44 -5.48 11.29
CA PHE A 32 7.03 -5.09 12.57
C PHE A 32 7.87 -6.23 13.14
N ASP A 33 8.74 -5.86 14.07
CA ASP A 33 9.50 -6.83 14.84
C ASP A 33 8.57 -7.64 15.78
N LYS A 34 9.04 -8.80 16.24
CA LYS A 34 8.21 -9.69 17.07
C LYS A 34 7.88 -9.10 18.45
N SER A 35 8.68 -8.16 18.95
CA SER A 35 8.39 -7.52 20.23
C SER A 35 7.24 -6.53 20.10
N GLY A 36 7.09 -5.90 18.93
CA GLY A 36 6.15 -4.80 18.70
C GLY A 36 6.55 -3.51 19.42
N ASP A 37 7.64 -3.54 20.19
CA ASP A 37 8.05 -2.44 21.05
C ASP A 37 8.86 -1.41 20.26
N LEU A 38 9.70 -1.85 19.31
CA LEU A 38 10.59 -0.97 18.58
C LEU A 38 10.88 -1.46 17.16
N GLY A 39 10.12 -0.92 16.21
CA GLY A 39 10.59 -0.76 14.85
C GLY A 39 10.04 -1.74 13.82
N LEU A 40 10.61 -1.63 12.63
CA LEU A 40 10.27 -2.48 11.50
C LEU A 40 10.92 -3.85 11.66
N HIS A 41 10.35 -4.84 10.98
CA HIS A 41 10.98 -6.13 10.78
C HIS A 41 12.43 -5.95 10.26
N SER A 42 13.36 -6.82 10.66
CA SER A 42 14.80 -6.71 10.32
C SER A 42 15.09 -6.42 8.84
N ASP A 43 14.38 -7.11 7.95
CA ASP A 43 14.48 -6.97 6.50
C ASP A 43 14.04 -5.58 5.97
N LEU A 44 13.42 -4.75 6.81
CA LEU A 44 12.91 -3.42 6.51
C LEU A 44 13.58 -2.33 7.35
N GLU A 45 14.49 -2.66 8.28
CA GLU A 45 15.17 -1.68 9.14
C GLU A 45 15.90 -0.60 8.33
N GLU A 46 16.47 -0.96 7.17
CA GLU A 46 17.13 0.00 6.27
C GLU A 46 16.21 1.14 5.81
N CYS A 47 14.89 0.91 5.79
CA CYS A 47 13.89 1.90 5.37
C CYS A 47 13.82 3.09 6.33
N LEU A 48 14.23 2.90 7.59
CA LEU A 48 14.24 3.94 8.62
C LEU A 48 15.21 5.09 8.31
N VAL A 49 16.10 4.94 7.32
CA VAL A 49 16.95 6.03 6.82
C VAL A 49 16.13 7.20 6.25
N SER A 50 14.90 6.92 5.80
CA SER A 50 14.06 7.86 5.05
C SER A 50 12.97 8.52 5.88
N GLY A 51 12.77 8.04 7.10
CA GLY A 51 11.74 8.53 8.02
C GLY A 51 11.51 7.55 9.15
N ASP A 52 10.57 7.90 10.02
CA ASP A 52 10.16 7.12 11.18
C ASP A 52 8.68 6.74 11.16
N GLN A 53 7.98 7.09 10.08
CA GLN A 53 6.56 6.83 9.93
C GLN A 53 6.30 5.59 9.07
N VAL A 54 5.32 4.80 9.47
CA VAL A 54 4.76 3.72 8.64
C VAL A 54 3.39 4.16 8.18
N VAL A 55 3.19 4.23 6.86
CA VAL A 55 1.89 4.58 6.27
C VAL A 55 1.23 3.30 5.79
N ILE A 56 0.09 2.95 6.38
CA ILE A 56 -0.72 1.80 5.97
C ILE A 56 -1.89 2.29 5.14
N ILE A 57 -2.02 1.73 3.94
CA ILE A 57 -3.18 1.93 3.07
C ILE A 57 -4.07 0.70 3.23
N ASP A 58 -5.21 0.91 3.89
CA ASP A 58 -6.21 -0.12 4.10
C ASP A 58 -7.08 -0.27 2.85
N ARG A 59 -7.71 0.81 2.36
CA ARG A 59 -8.57 0.75 1.16
C ARG A 59 -8.29 1.88 0.19
N ALA A 60 -8.10 1.53 -1.08
CA ALA A 60 -8.10 2.46 -2.20
C ALA A 60 -9.28 2.17 -3.12
N ARG A 61 -10.18 3.15 -3.27
CA ARG A 61 -11.34 3.06 -4.16
C ARG A 61 -11.30 4.20 -5.17
N ILE A 62 -11.61 3.85 -6.41
CA ILE A 62 -11.90 4.80 -7.47
C ILE A 62 -13.37 4.67 -7.86
N ALA A 63 -14.04 5.81 -8.01
CA ALA A 63 -15.44 5.84 -8.42
C ALA A 63 -15.60 5.13 -9.77
N PRO A 64 -16.67 4.34 -9.99
CA PRO A 64 -16.84 3.52 -11.19
C PRO A 64 -16.68 4.28 -12.51
N ALA A 65 -17.15 5.53 -12.56
CA ALA A 65 -17.04 6.41 -13.73
C ALA A 65 -15.59 6.72 -14.16
N TRP A 66 -14.61 6.52 -13.27
CA TRP A 66 -13.19 6.80 -13.51
C TRP A 66 -12.35 5.53 -13.73
N ARG A 67 -12.97 4.34 -13.70
CA ARG A 67 -12.30 3.06 -13.97
C ARG A 67 -12.05 2.90 -15.48
N GLY A 68 -10.98 2.21 -15.85
CA GLY A 68 -10.67 1.91 -17.25
C GLY A 68 -10.23 3.11 -18.11
N LEU A 69 -10.15 4.32 -17.55
CA LEU A 69 -9.74 5.54 -18.27
C LEU A 69 -8.22 5.64 -18.41
N GLY A 70 -7.58 4.68 -19.10
CA GLY A 70 -6.18 4.79 -19.51
C GLY A 70 -5.15 4.91 -18.38
N GLY A 71 -5.51 4.57 -17.14
CA GLY A 71 -4.62 4.67 -15.98
C GLY A 71 -4.78 5.92 -15.11
N VAL A 72 -5.82 6.74 -15.33
CA VAL A 72 -6.13 7.90 -14.46
C VAL A 72 -6.16 7.52 -12.99
N GLY A 73 -6.76 6.38 -12.63
CA GLY A 73 -6.80 5.93 -11.24
C GLY A 73 -5.43 5.65 -10.64
N ARG A 74 -4.53 5.05 -11.41
CA ARG A 74 -3.13 4.84 -11.00
C ARG A 74 -2.41 6.16 -10.81
N LEU A 75 -2.61 7.10 -11.74
CA LEU A 75 -2.01 8.43 -11.62
C LEU A 75 -2.51 9.16 -10.36
N LEU A 76 -3.82 9.14 -10.08
CA LEU A 76 -4.39 9.76 -8.89
C LEU A 76 -3.84 9.16 -7.60
N ILE A 77 -3.78 7.81 -7.51
CA ILE A 77 -3.17 7.13 -6.36
C ILE A 77 -1.69 7.52 -6.24
N GLY A 78 -0.94 7.50 -7.35
CA GLY A 78 0.46 7.89 -7.35
C GLY A 78 0.70 9.32 -6.88
N ARG A 79 -0.14 10.27 -7.29
CA ARG A 79 -0.05 11.65 -6.81
C ARG A 79 -0.41 11.78 -5.34
N LEU A 80 -1.40 11.03 -4.85
CA LEU A 80 -1.77 11.02 -3.43
C LEU A 80 -0.65 10.45 -2.56
N LEU A 81 0.02 9.39 -3.03
CA LEU A 81 1.15 8.76 -2.33
C LEU A 81 2.27 9.75 -2.04
N ARG A 82 2.58 10.67 -2.96
CA ARG A 82 3.60 11.72 -2.71
C ARG A 82 3.30 12.61 -1.49
N TRP A 83 2.03 12.84 -1.17
CA TRP A 83 1.64 13.66 -0.03
C TRP A 83 1.72 12.90 1.29
N VAL A 84 1.38 11.61 1.29
CA VAL A 84 1.35 10.79 2.50
C VAL A 84 2.70 10.14 2.80
N ALA A 85 3.55 9.92 1.79
CA ALA A 85 4.83 9.22 1.94
C ALA A 85 6.02 10.13 2.29
N GLY A 86 5.82 11.45 2.40
CA GLY A 86 6.92 12.41 2.51
C GLY A 86 7.84 12.24 3.74
N HIS A 87 7.34 11.64 4.82
CA HIS A 87 8.11 11.31 6.03
C HIS A 87 8.03 9.81 6.37
N ALA A 88 7.54 9.01 5.43
CA ALA A 88 7.35 7.59 5.66
C ALA A 88 8.68 6.85 5.45
N ALA A 89 9.06 6.04 6.43
CA ALA A 89 10.05 4.99 6.25
C ALA A 89 9.56 3.99 5.19
N ILE A 90 8.28 3.62 5.28
CA ILE A 90 7.66 2.63 4.42
C ILE A 90 6.17 2.93 4.24
N VAL A 91 5.65 2.63 3.06
CA VAL A 91 4.22 2.62 2.78
C VAL A 91 3.80 1.19 2.49
N ALA A 92 2.79 0.69 3.19
CA ALA A 92 2.30 -0.68 3.07
C ALA A 92 0.84 -0.73 2.62
N THR A 93 0.47 -1.81 1.94
CA THR A 93 -0.89 -2.09 1.51
C THR A 93 -1.14 -3.60 1.48
N HIS A 94 -2.40 -3.99 1.65
CA HIS A 94 -2.86 -5.37 1.42
C HIS A 94 -3.71 -5.35 0.12
N PRO A 95 -3.11 -5.67 -1.04
CA PRO A 95 -3.78 -5.50 -2.33
C PRO A 95 -4.83 -6.60 -2.56
N TYR A 96 -6.06 -6.31 -2.16
CA TYR A 96 -7.18 -7.24 -2.29
C TYR A 96 -8.39 -6.59 -3.01
N PRO A 97 -9.17 -7.33 -3.84
CA PRO A 97 -10.35 -6.80 -4.50
C PRO A 97 -11.48 -6.43 -3.51
N ILE A 98 -11.79 -5.14 -3.40
CA ILE A 98 -12.77 -4.63 -2.42
C ILE A 98 -14.23 -4.85 -2.88
N ASP A 99 -14.46 -5.03 -4.17
CA ASP A 99 -15.81 -5.11 -4.77
C ASP A 99 -16.29 -6.56 -5.01
N LEU A 100 -15.52 -7.59 -4.63
CA LEU A 100 -15.97 -8.98 -4.73
C LEU A 100 -17.02 -9.27 -3.65
N SER A 101 -18.24 -9.60 -4.08
CA SER A 101 -19.29 -10.07 -3.18
C SER A 101 -18.96 -11.45 -2.61
N VAL A 102 -19.57 -11.81 -1.47
CA VAL A 102 -19.25 -13.07 -0.76
C VAL A 102 -19.38 -14.30 -1.68
N GLY A 103 -20.45 -14.39 -2.47
CA GLY A 103 -20.64 -15.50 -3.41
C GLY A 103 -19.71 -15.49 -4.64
N GLU A 104 -19.02 -14.38 -4.90
CA GLU A 104 -17.98 -14.30 -5.95
C GLU A 104 -16.58 -14.64 -5.41
N ARG A 105 -16.40 -14.65 -4.09
CA ARG A 105 -15.17 -15.12 -3.42
C ARG A 105 -15.12 -16.64 -3.34
N ASP A 106 -16.27 -17.31 -3.38
CA ASP A 106 -16.34 -18.78 -3.44
C ASP A 106 -15.84 -19.37 -4.79
N ASP A 107 -15.56 -18.52 -5.78
CA ASP A 107 -14.86 -18.87 -7.02
C ASP A 107 -13.37 -18.50 -6.90
N ASP A 108 -12.57 -19.43 -6.39
CA ASP A 108 -11.13 -19.29 -6.19
C ASP A 108 -10.40 -18.80 -7.45
N ALA A 109 -10.82 -19.25 -8.63
CA ALA A 109 -10.18 -18.89 -9.89
C ALA A 109 -10.47 -17.44 -10.27
N ARG A 110 -11.69 -16.97 -10.03
CA ARG A 110 -12.06 -15.57 -10.22
C ARG A 110 -11.37 -14.68 -9.19
N GLU A 111 -11.38 -15.05 -7.91
CA GLU A 111 -10.69 -14.30 -6.87
C GLU A 111 -9.21 -14.11 -7.19
N ALA A 112 -8.51 -15.21 -7.56
CA ALA A 112 -7.10 -15.17 -7.90
C ALA A 112 -6.82 -14.22 -9.09
N ARG A 113 -7.71 -14.22 -10.11
CA ARG A 113 -7.58 -13.33 -11.27
C ARG A 113 -7.73 -11.86 -10.87
N GLU A 114 -8.77 -11.52 -10.11
CA GLU A 114 -9.00 -10.13 -9.69
C GLU A 114 -7.91 -9.65 -8.72
N LYS A 115 -7.44 -10.53 -7.81
CA LYS A 115 -6.30 -10.25 -6.92
C LYS A 115 -5.04 -9.95 -7.73
N ALA A 116 -4.73 -10.74 -8.76
CA ALA A 116 -3.59 -10.48 -9.64
C ALA A 116 -3.67 -9.13 -10.37
N VAL A 117 -4.87 -8.70 -10.78
CA VAL A 117 -5.08 -7.38 -11.38
C VAL A 117 -4.79 -6.26 -10.38
N VAL A 118 -5.31 -6.37 -9.15
CA VAL A 118 -5.06 -5.38 -8.10
C VAL A 118 -3.58 -5.33 -7.73
N GLN A 119 -2.94 -6.48 -7.56
CA GLN A 119 -1.50 -6.59 -7.31
C GLN A 119 -0.67 -5.96 -8.43
N GLY A 120 -0.98 -6.23 -9.70
CA GLY A 120 -0.30 -5.61 -10.84
C GLY A 120 -0.47 -4.09 -10.89
N ILE A 121 -1.60 -3.56 -10.43
CA ILE A 121 -1.80 -2.11 -10.28
C ILE A 121 -0.83 -1.53 -9.24
N TRP A 122 -0.76 -2.11 -8.04
CA TRP A 122 0.15 -1.66 -6.99
C TRP A 122 1.61 -1.82 -7.39
N GLN A 123 1.95 -2.93 -8.05
CA GLN A 123 3.29 -3.16 -8.62
C GLN A 123 3.69 -2.05 -9.58
N SER A 124 2.76 -1.64 -10.46
CA SER A 124 3.02 -0.57 -11.42
C SER A 124 3.24 0.79 -10.78
N LEU A 125 2.92 0.95 -9.50
CA LEU A 125 3.16 2.16 -8.69
C LEU A 125 4.42 2.05 -7.81
N GLY A 126 5.19 0.97 -7.93
CA GLY A 126 6.44 0.78 -7.20
C GLY A 126 6.30 0.01 -5.88
N PHE A 127 5.18 -0.65 -5.66
CA PHE A 127 5.05 -1.62 -4.55
C PHE A 127 5.66 -2.96 -4.95
N ALA A 128 6.22 -3.66 -3.97
CA ALA A 128 6.73 -5.02 -4.11
C ALA A 128 6.12 -5.92 -3.03
N PRO A 129 5.93 -7.22 -3.29
CA PRO A 129 5.55 -8.17 -2.26
C PRO A 129 6.67 -8.26 -1.21
N PHE A 130 6.30 -8.27 0.06
CA PHE A 130 7.25 -8.43 1.16
C PHE A 130 7.08 -9.80 1.83
N ARG A 131 6.01 -9.96 2.60
CA ARG A 131 5.68 -11.20 3.32
C ARG A 131 4.18 -11.39 3.34
N GLU A 132 3.76 -12.66 3.26
CA GLU A 132 2.36 -13.04 3.14
C GLU A 132 1.70 -12.27 1.98
N ASP A 133 0.60 -11.58 2.22
CA ASP A 133 -0.05 -10.72 1.24
C ASP A 133 0.25 -9.22 1.44
N VAL A 134 1.24 -8.86 2.28
CA VAL A 134 1.62 -7.45 2.48
C VAL A 134 2.58 -6.99 1.38
N TRP A 135 2.24 -5.84 0.80
CA TRP A 135 3.02 -5.18 -0.23
C TRP A 135 3.55 -3.85 0.28
N VAL A 136 4.80 -3.56 -0.04
CA VAL A 136 5.51 -2.39 0.47
C VAL A 136 6.09 -1.53 -0.64
N MET A 137 6.09 -0.23 -0.42
CA MET A 137 6.77 0.77 -1.22
C MET A 137 7.73 1.52 -0.30
N GLN A 138 8.99 1.60 -0.72
CA GLN A 138 10.07 2.29 -0.02
C GLN A 138 10.22 3.71 -0.60
N PRO A 139 9.83 4.77 0.13
CA PRO A 139 9.79 6.12 -0.43
C PRO A 139 11.16 6.69 -0.84
N TYR A 140 12.26 6.21 -0.26
CA TYR A 140 13.61 6.63 -0.63
C TYR A 140 14.07 6.11 -1.99
N LEU A 141 13.38 5.11 -2.56
CA LEU A 141 13.67 4.62 -3.89
C LEU A 141 12.99 5.46 -4.96
N SER A 142 13.64 5.59 -6.13
CA SER A 142 13.05 6.31 -7.28
C SER A 142 11.88 5.59 -7.92
N THR A 143 11.67 4.29 -7.64
CA THR A 143 10.70 3.42 -8.31
C THR A 143 9.30 4.03 -8.39
N HIS A 144 8.83 4.62 -7.30
CA HIS A 144 7.53 5.29 -7.27
C HIS A 144 7.51 6.57 -8.12
N GLY A 145 8.52 7.42 -7.97
CA GLY A 145 8.66 8.64 -8.77
C GLY A 145 8.68 8.34 -10.26
N ASP A 146 9.54 7.41 -10.67
CA ASP A 146 9.67 6.96 -12.07
C ASP A 146 8.36 6.38 -12.60
N ALA A 147 7.60 5.67 -11.77
CA ALA A 147 6.28 5.14 -12.14
C ALA A 147 5.26 6.25 -12.41
N VAL A 148 5.24 7.28 -11.56
CA VAL A 148 4.33 8.42 -11.75
C VAL A 148 4.70 9.21 -12.99
N GLU A 149 5.99 9.48 -13.22
CA GLU A 149 6.45 10.17 -14.44
C GLU A 149 6.06 9.41 -15.72
N ARG A 150 6.21 8.08 -15.73
CA ARG A 150 5.75 7.24 -16.86
C ARG A 150 4.24 7.34 -17.09
N LEU A 151 3.44 7.36 -16.02
CA LEU A 151 1.98 7.52 -16.12
C LEU A 151 1.59 8.89 -16.66
N GLU A 152 2.27 9.96 -16.20
CA GLU A 152 2.05 11.33 -16.68
C GLU A 152 2.40 11.45 -18.17
N ALA A 153 3.55 10.92 -18.58
CA ALA A 153 3.97 10.91 -19.98
C ALA A 153 3.03 10.09 -20.87
N ALA A 154 2.45 9.00 -20.37
CA ALA A 154 1.48 8.19 -21.11
C ALA A 154 0.16 8.95 -21.32
N LEU A 155 -0.39 9.58 -20.27
CA LEU A 155 -1.63 10.36 -20.39
C LEU A 155 -1.46 11.59 -21.28
N ALA A 156 -0.30 12.26 -21.24
CA ALA A 156 -0.02 13.43 -22.06
C ALA A 156 -0.06 13.14 -23.58
N ARG A 157 0.12 11.88 -24.00
CA ARG A 157 0.00 11.48 -25.42
C ARG A 157 -1.44 11.34 -25.92
N HIS A 158 -2.41 11.37 -25.00
CA HIS A 158 -3.83 11.20 -25.27
C HIS A 158 -4.63 12.49 -25.10
N LEU A 159 -3.96 13.60 -24.74
CA LEU A 159 -4.50 14.96 -24.65
C LEU A 159 -4.04 15.77 -25.87
#